data_AF-A0A929GX69-F1
#
_entry.id   AF-A0A929GX69-F1
#
_cell.length_a   1.000
_cell.length_b   1.000
_cell.length_c   1.000
_cell.angle_alpha   90.00
_cell.angle_beta   90.00
_cell.angle_gamma   90.00
#
_symmetry.space_group_name_H-M   'P 1'
#
loop_
_entity.id
_entity.type
_entity.pdbx_description
1 polymer ?
#
loop_
_entity_poly.entity_id
_entity_poly.type
_entity_poly.pdbx_seq_one_letter_code
_entity_poly.pdbx_strand_id
1 'polypeptide(L)'
;MAGRSERLKQLRIKAGKSEKEMADVVGIPLVSYKPLESYDDEIMERLSLRQVKQLAQACGISSRTLLLESESHQNYIGCKTFTELAEKIKQHLSQHNLSIEKFAEETDWYLEDFINKPELALDRPAIFLVDLCKPVGLNWLDVVPI
;
A
#
# COMPACT_ATOMS: atom_id res chain seq x y z
N MET A 1 -2.05 -9.77 18.89
CA MET A 1 -1.12 -9.46 17.79
C MET A 1 -1.11 -7.95 17.62
N ALA A 2 0.05 -7.32 17.42
CA ALA A 2 0.13 -5.87 17.23
C ALA A 2 -0.31 -5.51 15.80
N GLY A 3 -1.20 -4.53 15.70
CA GLY A 3 -1.65 -3.93 14.44
C GLY A 3 -0.54 -3.16 13.71
N ARG A 4 -0.85 -2.61 12.53
CA ARG A 4 0.09 -1.80 11.72
C ARG A 4 0.57 -0.56 12.46
N SER A 5 -0.34 0.11 13.17
CA SER A 5 -0.08 1.33 13.95
C SER A 5 0.93 1.10 15.08
N GLU A 6 0.67 0.09 15.91
CA GLU A 6 1.57 -0.32 16.99
C GLU A 6 2.91 -0.82 16.43
N ARG A 7 2.91 -1.53 15.30
CA ARG A 7 4.17 -1.93 14.64
C ARG A 7 4.98 -0.72 14.18
N LEU A 8 4.36 0.27 13.52
CA LEU A 8 5.04 1.49 13.10
C LEU A 8 5.68 2.18 14.30
N LYS A 9 4.93 2.33 15.40
CA LYS A 9 5.42 2.91 16.64
C LYS A 9 6.63 2.16 17.21
N GLN A 10 6.56 0.83 17.28
CA GLN A 10 7.66 0.00 17.77
C GLN A 10 8.91 0.11 16.88
N LEU A 11 8.73 0.10 15.55
CA LEU A 11 9.80 0.26 14.59
C LEU A 11 10.47 1.63 14.69
N ARG A 12 9.66 2.70 14.81
CA ARG A 12 10.16 4.06 15.01
C ARG A 12 10.99 4.16 16.29
N ILE A 13 10.49 3.64 17.41
CA ILE A 13 11.20 3.64 18.70
C ILE A 13 12.52 2.86 18.58
N LYS A 14 12.49 1.68 17.94
CA LYS A 14 13.69 0.86 17.71
C LYS A 14 14.72 1.56 16.82
N ALA A 15 14.26 2.32 15.83
CA ALA A 15 15.10 3.13 14.97
C ALA A 15 15.63 4.41 15.65
N GLY A 16 15.20 4.70 16.88
CA GLY A 16 15.61 5.90 17.62
C GLY A 16 15.06 7.20 17.04
N LYS A 17 13.94 7.13 16.31
CA LYS A 17 13.35 8.27 15.58
C LYS A 17 12.23 8.93 16.39
N SER A 18 12.15 10.26 16.31
CA SER A 18 11.02 11.03 16.80
C SER A 18 9.85 11.00 15.80
N GLU A 19 8.62 11.23 16.28
CA GLU A 19 7.44 11.38 15.41
C GLU A 19 7.65 12.48 14.36
N LYS A 20 8.33 13.57 14.74
CA LYS A 20 8.64 14.68 13.84
C LYS A 20 9.57 14.26 12.72
N GLU A 21 10.66 13.55 13.02
CA GLU A 21 11.56 13.04 11.98
C GLU A 21 10.83 12.12 11.00
N MET A 22 9.93 11.26 11.49
CA MET A 22 9.15 10.38 10.61
C MET A 22 8.15 11.16 9.77
N ALA A 23 7.49 12.18 10.33
CA ALA A 23 6.59 13.06 9.60
C ALA A 23 7.33 13.82 8.48
N ASP A 24 8.53 14.34 8.78
CA ASP A 24 9.39 15.04 7.82
C ASP A 24 9.85 14.10 6.69
N VAL A 25 10.15 12.83 6.98
CA VAL A 25 10.54 11.81 5.98
C VAL A 25 9.47 11.60 4.90
N VAL A 26 8.19 11.60 5.27
CA VAL A 26 7.08 11.43 4.31
C VAL A 26 6.44 12.73 3.87
N GLY A 27 6.97 13.88 4.33
CA GLY A 27 6.49 15.20 3.95
C GLY A 27 5.07 15.51 4.42
N ILE A 28 4.68 15.05 5.62
CA ILE A 28 3.37 15.36 6.21
C ILE A 28 3.52 16.20 7.50
N PRO A 29 2.51 17.00 7.88
CA PRO A 29 2.51 17.67 9.17
C PRO A 29 2.56 16.67 10.33
N LEU A 30 3.24 17.03 11.43
CA LEU A 30 3.31 16.19 12.64
C LEU A 30 1.91 15.79 13.17
N VAL A 31 0.94 16.68 13.08
CA VAL A 31 -0.45 16.40 13.49
C VAL A 31 -1.08 15.28 12.66
N SER A 32 -0.69 15.14 11.40
CA SER A 32 -1.13 14.07 10.49
C SER A 32 -0.37 12.77 10.68
N TYR A 33 0.80 12.81 11.34
CA TYR A 33 1.57 11.60 11.66
C TYR A 33 0.98 10.82 12.85
N LYS A 34 0.53 11.51 13.90
CA LYS A 34 0.01 10.86 15.12
C LYS A 34 -1.09 9.82 14.87
N PRO A 35 -2.09 10.06 13.99
CA PRO A 35 -3.08 9.05 13.65
C PRO A 35 -2.49 7.74 13.13
N LEU A 36 -1.38 7.80 12.38
CA LEU A 36 -0.71 6.62 11.82
C LEU A 36 -0.23 5.63 12.90
N GLU A 37 0.10 6.13 14.10
CA GLU A 37 0.51 5.30 15.26
C GLU A 37 -0.65 5.03 16.23
N SER A 38 -1.85 5.50 15.90
CA SER A 38 -3.04 5.37 16.75
C SER A 38 -4.11 4.46 16.15
N TYR A 39 -4.17 4.36 14.82
CA TYR A 39 -5.19 3.59 14.10
C TYR A 39 -4.57 2.82 12.92
N ASP A 40 -5.00 1.58 12.72
CA ASP A 40 -4.37 0.65 11.77
C ASP A 40 -4.70 0.92 10.29
N ASP A 41 -5.86 1.51 10.05
CA ASP A 41 -6.41 1.94 8.77
C ASP A 41 -5.69 3.20 8.23
N GLU A 42 -5.27 4.10 9.10
CA GLU A 42 -4.62 5.37 8.74
C GLU A 42 -3.41 5.20 7.81
N ILE A 43 -2.57 4.18 8.03
CA ILE A 43 -1.44 3.87 7.13
C ILE A 43 -1.92 3.43 5.75
N MET A 44 -3.02 2.68 5.69
CA MET A 44 -3.57 2.12 4.45
C MET A 44 -4.29 3.17 3.62
N GLU A 45 -4.99 4.09 4.28
CA GLU A 45 -5.90 5.05 3.64
C GLU A 45 -5.24 6.40 3.37
N ARG A 46 -4.31 6.85 4.21
CA ARG A 46 -3.74 8.20 4.10
C ARG A 46 -2.38 8.28 3.43
N LEU A 47 -1.57 7.24 3.51
CA LEU A 47 -0.23 7.28 2.95
C LEU A 47 -0.22 6.68 1.56
N SER A 48 0.39 7.41 0.62
CA SER A 48 0.70 6.83 -0.69
C SER A 48 1.69 5.67 -0.55
N LEU A 49 1.69 4.74 -1.50
CA LEU A 49 2.68 3.65 -1.54
C LEU A 49 4.12 4.18 -1.51
N ARG A 50 4.38 5.34 -2.11
CA ARG A 50 5.65 6.06 -2.03
C ARG A 50 5.99 6.45 -0.59
N GLN A 51 5.05 7.03 0.15
CA GLN A 51 5.25 7.41 1.54
C GLN A 51 5.41 6.19 2.45
N VAL A 52 4.62 5.14 2.23
CA VAL A 52 4.79 3.86 2.94
C VAL A 52 6.21 3.32 2.74
N LYS A 53 6.72 3.35 1.51
CA LYS A 53 8.09 2.94 1.19
C LYS A 53 9.13 3.80 1.93
N GLN A 54 8.94 5.11 1.97
CA GLN A 54 9.84 6.03 2.70
C GLN A 54 9.84 5.75 4.21
N LEU A 55 8.68 5.52 4.85
CA LEU A 55 8.62 5.14 6.27
C LEU A 55 9.32 3.83 6.54
N ALA A 56 9.05 2.81 5.72
CA ALA A 56 9.65 1.50 5.88
C ALA A 56 11.19 1.60 5.79
N GLN A 57 11.70 2.34 4.81
CA GLN A 57 13.14 2.61 4.65
C GLN A 57 13.72 3.36 5.85
N ALA A 58 13.04 4.37 6.38
CA ALA A 58 13.49 5.10 7.58
C ALA A 58 13.54 4.21 8.83
N CYS A 59 12.71 3.16 8.87
CA CYS A 59 12.72 2.13 9.91
C CYS A 59 13.65 0.94 9.62
N GLY A 60 14.34 0.93 8.46
CA GLY A 60 15.25 -0.15 8.06
C GLY A 60 14.55 -1.48 7.72
N ILE A 61 13.29 -1.43 7.27
CA ILE A 61 12.49 -2.60 6.89
C ILE A 61 11.87 -2.45 5.49
N SER A 62 11.25 -3.51 4.97
CA SER A 62 10.50 -3.44 3.71
C SER A 62 9.09 -2.87 3.91
N SER A 63 8.54 -2.23 2.88
CA SER A 63 7.14 -1.75 2.87
C SER A 63 6.17 -2.88 3.20
N ARG A 64 6.42 -4.08 2.67
CA ARG A 64 5.63 -5.28 2.97
C ARG A 64 5.62 -5.56 4.46
N THR A 65 6.80 -5.63 5.10
CA THR A 65 6.93 -5.90 6.54
C THR A 65 6.15 -4.89 7.39
N LEU A 66 6.13 -3.61 6.99
CA LEU A 66 5.35 -2.58 7.67
C LEU A 66 3.84 -2.85 7.57
N LEU A 67 3.38 -3.26 6.39
CA LEU A 67 1.97 -3.41 6.03
C LEU A 67 1.34 -4.76 6.41
N LEU A 68 2.13 -5.76 6.81
CA LEU A 68 1.62 -7.06 7.26
C LEU A 68 0.69 -6.90 8.48
N GLU A 69 -0.38 -7.68 8.57
CA GLU A 69 -1.20 -7.73 9.79
C GLU A 69 -0.63 -8.72 10.82
N SER A 70 0.11 -9.73 10.35
CA SER A 70 0.67 -10.79 11.19
C SER A 70 2.05 -11.25 10.71
N GLU A 71 2.86 -11.74 11.66
CA GLU A 71 4.21 -12.27 11.39
C GLU A 71 4.20 -13.56 10.55
N SER A 72 3.07 -14.24 10.45
CA SER A 72 2.91 -15.47 9.64
C SER A 72 3.14 -15.26 8.15
N HIS A 73 3.26 -14.01 7.69
CA HIS A 73 3.53 -13.64 6.31
C HIS A 73 4.98 -13.15 6.07
N GLN A 74 5.89 -13.26 7.05
CA GLN A 74 7.28 -12.77 6.94
C GLN A 74 8.11 -13.46 5.85
N ASN A 75 7.76 -14.70 5.47
CA ASN A 75 8.47 -15.48 4.43
C ASN A 75 7.86 -15.33 3.02
N TYR A 76 6.95 -14.38 2.82
CA TYR A 76 6.25 -14.23 1.56
C TYR A 76 7.08 -13.45 0.54
N ILE A 77 7.58 -14.15 -0.49
CA ILE A 77 8.25 -13.57 -1.66
C ILE A 77 7.18 -13.28 -2.72
N GLY A 78 6.35 -12.28 -2.48
CA GLY A 78 5.56 -11.67 -3.54
C GLY A 78 6.44 -10.83 -4.45
N CYS A 79 6.34 -11.03 -5.76
CA CYS A 79 7.05 -10.24 -6.76
C CYS A 79 6.13 -10.05 -7.96
N LYS A 80 5.16 -9.14 -7.81
CA LYS A 80 4.36 -8.62 -8.92
C LYS A 80 4.58 -7.12 -9.04
N THR A 81 4.72 -6.65 -10.26
CA THR A 81 4.86 -5.24 -10.62
C THR A 81 3.49 -4.61 -10.83
N PHE A 82 3.42 -3.27 -10.78
CA PHE A 82 2.19 -2.57 -11.15
C PHE A 82 1.77 -2.87 -12.60
N THR A 83 2.74 -3.08 -13.50
CA THR A 83 2.48 -3.50 -14.88
C THR A 83 1.78 -4.85 -14.93
N GLU A 84 2.25 -5.85 -14.19
CA GLU A 84 1.60 -7.16 -14.11
C GLU A 84 0.20 -7.09 -13.48
N LEU A 85 -0.02 -6.21 -12.49
CA LEU A 85 -1.35 -5.94 -11.96
C LEU A 85 -2.27 -5.34 -13.03
N ALA A 86 -1.81 -4.32 -13.76
CA ALA A 86 -2.58 -3.71 -14.84
C ALA A 86 -2.92 -4.71 -15.96
N GLU A 87 -1.96 -5.57 -16.33
CA GLU A 87 -2.20 -6.66 -17.28
C GLU A 87 -3.21 -7.68 -16.76
N LYS A 88 -3.14 -8.04 -15.48
CA LYS A 88 -4.12 -8.95 -14.87
C LYS A 88 -5.53 -8.37 -14.84
N ILE A 89 -5.65 -7.07 -14.57
CA ILE A 89 -6.94 -6.38 -14.67
C ILE A 89 -7.43 -6.40 -16.12
N LYS A 90 -6.60 -6.04 -17.12
CA LYS A 90 -6.98 -6.13 -18.55
C LYS A 90 -7.45 -7.54 -18.94
N GLN A 91 -6.75 -8.58 -18.48
CA GLN A 91 -7.15 -9.98 -18.71
C GLN A 91 -8.50 -10.30 -18.07
N HIS A 92 -8.72 -9.89 -16.83
CA HIS A 92 -10.00 -10.09 -16.13
C HIS A 92 -11.16 -9.39 -16.86
N LEU A 93 -10.96 -8.14 -17.28
CA LEU A 93 -11.95 -7.40 -18.07
C LEU A 93 -12.33 -8.15 -19.36
N SER A 94 -11.33 -8.65 -20.09
CA SER A 94 -11.56 -9.41 -21.32
C SER A 94 -12.25 -10.76 -21.07
N GLN A 95 -11.91 -11.46 -19.99
CA GLN A 95 -12.47 -12.77 -19.66
C GLN A 95 -13.95 -12.68 -19.24
N HIS A 96 -14.31 -11.61 -18.54
CA HIS A 96 -15.67 -11.40 -18.04
C HIS A 96 -16.52 -10.48 -18.93
N ASN A 97 -15.97 -10.02 -20.07
CA ASN A 97 -16.60 -9.05 -20.96
C ASN A 97 -17.08 -7.79 -20.20
N LEU A 98 -16.23 -7.30 -19.30
CA LEU A 98 -16.45 -6.10 -18.50
C LEU A 98 -15.72 -4.92 -19.11
N SER A 99 -16.32 -3.74 -19.03
CA SER A 99 -15.66 -2.49 -19.38
C SER A 99 -14.82 -1.96 -18.21
N ILE A 100 -13.86 -1.09 -18.49
CA ILE A 100 -13.04 -0.47 -17.45
C ILE A 100 -13.87 0.41 -16.51
N GLU A 101 -14.92 1.06 -17.03
CA GLU A 101 -15.83 1.91 -16.26
C GLU A 101 -16.60 1.09 -15.24
N LYS A 102 -17.10 -0.08 -15.62
CA LYS A 102 -17.81 -0.96 -14.69
C LYS A 102 -16.90 -1.49 -13.59
N PHE A 103 -15.65 -1.82 -13.92
CA PHE A 103 -14.67 -2.26 -12.92
C PHE A 103 -14.23 -1.11 -12.01
N ALA A 104 -14.13 0.11 -12.54
CA ALA A 104 -13.92 1.32 -11.75
C ALA A 104 -15.07 1.57 -10.76
N GLU A 105 -16.32 1.39 -11.18
CA GLU A 105 -17.50 1.46 -10.29
C GLU A 105 -17.47 0.40 -9.18
N GLU A 106 -17.06 -0.83 -9.50
CA GLU A 106 -16.96 -1.93 -8.51
C GLU A 106 -15.86 -1.70 -7.46
N THR A 107 -14.81 -0.97 -7.82
CA THR A 107 -13.65 -0.73 -6.96
C THR A 107 -13.64 0.67 -6.34
N ASP A 108 -14.54 1.55 -6.77
CA ASP A 108 -14.59 2.98 -6.41
C ASP A 108 -13.30 3.75 -6.75
N TRP A 109 -12.61 3.33 -7.82
CA TRP A 109 -11.35 3.93 -8.27
C TRP A 109 -11.41 4.36 -9.72
N TYR A 110 -10.83 5.52 -10.03
CA TYR A 110 -10.57 5.91 -11.42
C TYR A 110 -9.30 5.23 -11.94
N LEU A 111 -9.43 4.44 -13.01
CA LEU A 111 -8.39 3.49 -13.45
C LEU A 111 -7.79 3.78 -14.82
N GLU A 112 -8.34 4.67 -15.63
CA GLU A 112 -7.82 4.95 -16.97
C GLU A 112 -6.33 5.33 -16.93
N ASP A 113 -5.95 6.24 -16.02
CA ASP A 113 -4.56 6.66 -15.85
C ASP A 113 -3.65 5.51 -15.42
N PHE A 114 -4.10 4.69 -14.47
CA PHE A 114 -3.32 3.56 -13.95
C PHE A 114 -3.11 2.48 -15.03
N ILE A 115 -4.13 2.17 -15.81
CA ILE A 115 -4.08 1.14 -16.86
C ILE A 115 -3.12 1.51 -18.00
N ASN A 116 -2.93 2.82 -18.22
CA ASN A 116 -1.99 3.35 -19.21
C ASN A 116 -0.59 3.63 -18.63
N LYS A 117 -0.52 3.99 -17.35
CA LYS A 117 0.71 4.33 -16.61
C LYS A 117 0.70 3.69 -15.22
N PRO A 118 1.01 2.39 -15.12
CA PRO A 118 0.90 1.65 -13.86
C PRO A 118 1.77 2.20 -12.73
N GLU A 119 2.86 2.90 -13.05
CA GLU A 119 3.74 3.57 -12.09
C GLU A 119 3.04 4.64 -11.25
N LEU A 120 1.91 5.19 -11.72
CA LEU A 120 1.10 6.15 -10.97
C LEU A 120 0.46 5.53 -9.72
N ALA A 121 0.44 4.19 -9.61
CA ALA A 121 0.04 3.54 -8.37
C ALA A 121 0.90 3.97 -7.17
N LEU A 122 2.16 4.38 -7.37
CA LEU A 122 3.02 4.85 -6.28
C LEU A 122 2.44 6.04 -5.51
N ASP A 123 1.62 6.85 -6.17
CA ASP A 123 1.03 8.06 -5.59
C ASP A 123 -0.40 7.79 -5.06
N ARG A 124 -0.87 6.54 -5.11
CA ARG A 124 -2.14 6.08 -4.55
C ARG A 124 -1.94 5.48 -3.15
N PRO A 125 -2.97 5.53 -2.28
CA PRO A 125 -2.91 4.94 -0.95
C PRO A 125 -2.83 3.41 -1.02
N ALA A 126 -2.31 2.73 0.01
CA ALA A 126 -2.12 1.27 -0.05
C ALA A 126 -3.45 0.49 -0.18
N ILE A 127 -4.57 1.04 0.31
CA ILE A 127 -5.91 0.48 0.15
C ILE A 127 -6.29 0.32 -1.34
N PHE A 128 -5.76 1.17 -2.23
CA PHE A 128 -5.91 1.03 -3.69
C PHE A 128 -5.51 -0.37 -4.18
N LEU A 129 -4.39 -0.91 -3.68
CA LEU A 129 -3.97 -2.26 -4.10
C LEU A 129 -4.88 -3.33 -3.54
N VAL A 130 -5.42 -3.15 -2.33
CA VAL A 130 -6.37 -4.10 -1.71
C VAL A 130 -7.62 -4.21 -2.59
N ASP A 131 -8.19 -3.07 -2.96
CA ASP A 131 -9.43 -3.00 -3.72
C ASP A 131 -9.25 -3.53 -5.14
N LEU A 132 -8.12 -3.23 -5.80
CA LEU A 132 -7.86 -3.71 -7.15
C LEU A 132 -7.48 -5.19 -7.22
N CYS A 133 -6.75 -5.70 -6.24
CA CYS A 133 -6.29 -7.08 -6.28
C CYS A 133 -7.41 -8.07 -5.93
N LYS A 134 -8.38 -7.66 -5.10
CA LYS A 134 -9.46 -8.52 -4.62
C LYS A 134 -10.34 -9.10 -5.76
N PRO A 135 -10.89 -8.31 -6.70
CA PRO A 135 -11.68 -8.84 -7.82
C PRO A 135 -10.91 -9.79 -8.75
N VAL A 136 -9.60 -9.55 -8.93
CA VAL A 136 -8.74 -10.33 -9.83
C VAL A 136 -8.07 -11.52 -9.13
N GLY A 137 -8.42 -11.82 -7.88
CA GLY A 137 -7.90 -12.96 -7.12
C GLY A 137 -6.41 -12.86 -6.80
N LEU A 138 -5.87 -11.65 -6.68
CA LEU A 138 -4.48 -11.39 -6.34
C LEU A 138 -4.34 -11.06 -4.85
N ASN A 139 -3.22 -11.47 -4.26
CA ASN A 139 -2.82 -10.96 -2.96
C ASN A 139 -2.17 -9.59 -3.15
N TRP A 140 -2.77 -8.53 -2.61
CA TRP A 140 -2.27 -7.16 -2.77
C TRP A 140 -0.84 -6.97 -2.24
N LEU A 141 -0.43 -7.73 -1.23
CA LEU A 141 0.94 -7.72 -0.69
C LEU A 141 1.99 -8.18 -1.73
N ASP A 142 1.58 -8.90 -2.77
CA ASP A 142 2.46 -9.27 -3.90
C ASP A 142 2.91 -8.07 -4.72
N VAL A 143 2.08 -7.01 -4.75
CA VAL A 143 2.22 -5.86 -5.63
C VAL A 143 2.83 -4.66 -4.90
N VAL A 144 2.94 -4.73 -3.57
CA VAL A 144 3.56 -3.67 -2.75
C VAL A 144 5.02 -3.48 -3.16
N PRO A 145 5.48 -2.23 -3.42
CA PRO A 145 6.83 -1.97 -3.86
C PRO A 145 7.86 -2.30 -2.76
N ILE A 146 8.93 -2.99 -3.18
CA ILE A 146 10.09 -3.31 -2.34
C ILE A 146 11.06 -2.13 -2.30
#